data_AF-A0A840CTX0-F1
#
_entry.id   AF-A0A840CTX0-F1
#
_cell.length_a   1.000
_cell.length_b   1.000
_cell.length_c   1.000
_cell.angle_alpha   90.00
_cell.angle_beta   90.00
_cell.angle_gamma   90.00
#
_symmetry.space_group_name_H-M   'P 1'
#
loop_
_entity.id
_entity.type
_entity.pdbx_description
1 polymer ?
#
loop_
_entity_poly.entity_id
_entity_poly.type
_entity_poly.pdbx_seq_one_letter_code
_entity_poly.pdbx_strand_id
1 'polypeptide(L)'
;MKKIFILSILLATLCASCKNNENYPFKGADAVYFQANGDWAVVQDSINYSFAGKGVDEAVVGIRINLLGYASPQDRKVRVVVDEEETTAKEGVHYQALKNEYTLPADSVYLMLPVIVYNKDETLENRSVTLDLQLEETEDLQLGIAGRTKVRLLINNMLKKPTYWEQALKYSFGVYSRTKHELCILLLGFDFPEDVNDYDVTDPIWEVSGMYMSNYFEENYPVYDENDNIIEPW
;
A
#
# COMPACT_ATOMS: atom_id res chain seq x y z
N MET A 1 -60.90 -27.18 -2.34
CA MET A 1 -60.11 -28.14 -1.54
C MET A 1 -58.72 -28.45 -2.13
N LYS A 2 -58.53 -28.55 -3.47
CA LYS A 2 -57.20 -28.75 -4.09
C LYS A 2 -56.20 -27.57 -3.96
N LYS A 3 -56.67 -26.32 -3.86
CA LYS A 3 -55.79 -25.13 -3.75
C LYS A 3 -55.16 -24.92 -2.37
N ILE A 4 -55.78 -25.48 -1.31
CA ILE A 4 -55.26 -25.42 0.07
C ILE A 4 -54.10 -26.41 0.25
N PHE A 5 -54.15 -27.56 -0.45
CA PHE A 5 -53.08 -28.57 -0.43
C PHE A 5 -51.79 -28.11 -1.13
N ILE A 6 -51.89 -27.22 -2.12
CA ILE A 6 -50.71 -26.67 -2.82
C ILE A 6 -50.00 -25.63 -1.93
N LEU A 7 -50.77 -24.87 -1.14
CA LEU A 7 -50.19 -23.87 -0.22
C LEU A 7 -49.47 -24.51 0.98
N SER A 8 -49.95 -25.66 1.45
CA SER A 8 -49.30 -26.42 2.54
C SER A 8 -48.03 -27.16 2.08
N ILE A 9 -47.94 -27.56 0.81
CA ILE A 9 -46.71 -28.14 0.23
C ILE A 9 -45.65 -27.06 -0.03
N LEU A 10 -46.05 -25.85 -0.43
CA LEU A 10 -45.13 -24.73 -0.66
C LEU A 10 -44.53 -24.17 0.65
N LEU A 11 -45.26 -24.27 1.77
CA LEU A 11 -44.79 -23.81 3.08
C LEU A 11 -43.82 -24.81 3.74
N ALA A 12 -43.91 -26.09 3.39
CA ALA A 12 -43.01 -27.13 3.90
C ALA A 12 -41.60 -27.07 3.27
N THR A 13 -41.44 -26.50 2.07
CA THR A 13 -40.14 -26.32 1.41
C THR A 13 -39.35 -25.10 1.90
N LEU A 14 -39.97 -24.19 2.67
CA LEU A 14 -39.30 -23.03 3.28
C LEU A 14 -38.58 -23.36 4.59
N CYS A 15 -38.80 -24.55 5.16
CA CYS A 15 -38.11 -25.02 6.37
C CYS A 15 -36.92 -25.95 6.08
N ALA A 16 -36.53 -26.11 4.81
CA ALA A 16 -35.22 -26.65 4.45
C ALA A 16 -34.16 -25.57 4.74
N SER A 17 -33.99 -25.27 6.02
CA SER A 17 -32.85 -24.54 6.58
C SER A 17 -31.59 -25.11 5.95
N CYS A 18 -30.73 -24.23 5.43
CA CYS A 18 -29.33 -24.56 5.18
C CYS A 18 -28.84 -25.42 6.35
N LYS A 19 -28.47 -26.67 6.08
CA LYS A 19 -27.63 -27.41 7.02
C LYS A 19 -26.36 -26.57 7.12
N ASN A 20 -26.21 -25.85 8.24
CA ASN A 20 -24.92 -25.30 8.61
C ASN A 20 -23.93 -26.46 8.50
N ASN A 21 -22.91 -26.30 7.66
CA ASN A 21 -21.82 -27.25 7.62
C ASN A 21 -21.11 -27.17 8.97
N GLU A 22 -21.50 -28.03 9.91
CA GLU A 22 -20.95 -28.17 11.27
C GLU A 22 -19.47 -28.65 11.29
N ASN A 23 -18.80 -28.65 10.13
CA ASN A 23 -17.38 -28.99 9.98
C ASN A 23 -16.44 -27.78 10.13
N TYR A 24 -16.86 -26.71 10.80
CA TYR A 24 -15.99 -25.58 11.13
C TYR A 24 -15.95 -25.37 12.64
N PRO A 25 -15.09 -26.14 13.31
CA PRO A 25 -13.92 -25.46 13.85
C PRO A 25 -12.61 -25.95 13.21
N PHE A 26 -11.71 -25.00 12.90
CA PHE A 26 -10.32 -25.31 12.59
C PHE A 26 -9.73 -26.18 13.71
N LYS A 27 -9.22 -27.36 13.35
CA LYS A 27 -8.63 -28.35 14.29
C LYS A 27 -7.10 -28.37 14.20
N GLY A 28 -6.48 -27.21 14.01
CA GLY A 28 -5.03 -27.04 14.03
C GLY A 28 -4.59 -26.18 15.22
N ALA A 29 -3.28 -26.15 15.47
CA ALA A 29 -2.70 -25.14 16.35
C ALA A 29 -2.93 -23.74 15.75
N ASP A 30 -3.17 -22.75 16.61
CA ASP A 30 -3.30 -21.36 16.17
C ASP A 30 -2.06 -20.96 15.38
N ALA A 31 -2.25 -20.31 14.25
CA ALA A 31 -1.18 -19.98 13.33
C ALA A 31 -1.34 -18.56 12.78
N VAL A 32 -0.27 -18.00 12.19
CA VAL A 32 -0.28 -16.65 11.59
C VAL A 32 0.21 -16.65 10.16
N TYR A 33 -0.31 -15.71 9.37
CA TYR A 33 0.08 -15.50 7.99
C TYR A 33 -0.09 -14.03 7.58
N PHE A 34 0.71 -13.58 6.62
CA PHE A 34 0.61 -12.24 6.04
C PHE A 34 -0.59 -12.11 5.09
N GLN A 35 -1.16 -10.92 5.04
CA GLN A 35 -2.10 -10.52 3.99
C GLN A 35 -1.62 -9.22 3.34
N ALA A 36 -1.09 -9.33 2.13
CA ALA A 36 -0.55 -8.19 1.38
C ALA A 36 -1.62 -7.34 0.67
N ASN A 37 -2.83 -7.89 0.44
CA ASN A 37 -3.91 -7.21 -0.26
C ASN A 37 -5.28 -7.52 0.35
N GLY A 38 -6.31 -6.76 -0.04
CA GLY A 38 -7.68 -6.96 0.42
C GLY A 38 -8.40 -8.17 -0.21
N ASP A 39 -7.91 -8.66 -1.35
CA ASP A 39 -8.55 -9.74 -2.11
C ASP A 39 -7.88 -11.09 -1.83
N TRP A 40 -8.59 -11.93 -1.07
CA TRP A 40 -8.12 -13.26 -0.70
C TRP A 40 -7.77 -14.16 -1.89
N ALA A 41 -8.45 -14.00 -3.03
CA ALA A 41 -8.25 -14.83 -4.21
C ALA A 41 -6.95 -14.49 -4.95
N VAL A 42 -6.42 -13.29 -4.74
CA VAL A 42 -5.17 -12.83 -5.35
C VAL A 42 -4.03 -13.12 -4.40
N VAL A 43 -3.19 -14.11 -4.75
CA VAL A 43 -1.93 -14.33 -4.05
C VAL A 43 -0.97 -13.22 -4.47
N GLN A 44 -0.86 -12.22 -3.60
CA GLN A 44 0.12 -11.16 -3.71
C GLN A 44 1.11 -11.32 -2.55
N ASP A 45 2.38 -11.38 -2.90
CA ASP A 45 3.49 -11.54 -1.96
C ASP A 45 4.27 -10.24 -1.74
N SER A 46 3.81 -9.15 -2.38
CA SER A 46 4.50 -7.86 -2.37
C SER A 46 3.57 -6.69 -2.10
N ILE A 47 4.02 -5.75 -1.28
CA ILE A 47 3.38 -4.47 -0.98
C ILE A 47 4.29 -3.40 -1.58
N ASN A 48 3.73 -2.46 -2.36
CA ASN A 48 4.50 -1.34 -2.91
C ASN A 48 4.22 -0.09 -2.09
N TYR A 49 5.29 0.55 -1.61
CA TYR A 49 5.26 1.86 -1.01
C TYR A 49 6.19 2.80 -1.79
N SER A 50 5.60 3.78 -2.48
CA SER A 50 6.35 4.86 -3.12
C SER A 50 6.26 6.15 -2.31
N PHE A 51 7.39 6.85 -2.17
CA PHE A 51 7.48 8.21 -1.63
C PHE A 51 7.16 9.30 -2.68
N ALA A 52 7.06 8.92 -3.95
CA ALA A 52 6.90 9.85 -5.06
C ALA A 52 5.68 10.77 -4.85
N GLY A 53 5.90 12.08 -4.95
CA GLY A 53 4.85 13.10 -4.81
C GLY A 53 4.33 13.32 -3.39
N LYS A 54 4.88 12.66 -2.36
CA LYS A 54 4.41 12.81 -0.97
C LYS A 54 5.12 13.90 -0.17
N GLY A 55 6.33 14.30 -0.59
CA GLY A 55 7.12 15.32 0.11
C GLY A 55 7.48 14.96 1.55
N VAL A 56 7.61 13.66 1.87
CA VAL A 56 7.97 13.17 3.20
C VAL A 56 9.16 12.22 3.11
N ASP A 57 10.04 12.25 4.11
CA ASP A 57 11.23 11.40 4.17
C ASP A 57 11.04 10.14 5.01
N GLU A 58 9.90 10.02 5.70
CA GLU A 58 9.57 8.92 6.59
C GLU A 58 8.09 8.59 6.49
N ALA A 59 7.76 7.29 6.58
CA ALA A 59 6.38 6.84 6.68
C ALA A 59 6.24 5.53 7.44
N VAL A 60 5.03 5.27 7.94
CA VAL A 60 4.65 3.99 8.56
C VAL A 60 3.81 3.19 7.58
N VAL A 61 4.31 2.02 7.18
CA VAL A 61 3.58 1.03 6.38
C VAL A 61 3.01 -0.03 7.30
N GLY A 62 1.69 -0.14 7.34
CA GLY A 62 1.00 -1.17 8.11
C GLY A 62 0.85 -2.46 7.30
N ILE A 63 1.55 -3.52 7.71
CA ILE A 63 1.43 -4.85 7.09
C ILE A 63 0.50 -5.71 7.93
N ARG A 64 -0.54 -6.27 7.30
CA ARG A 64 -1.54 -7.07 8.02
C ARG A 64 -1.02 -8.50 8.24
N ILE A 65 -1.09 -8.95 9.49
CA ILE A 65 -0.85 -10.34 9.90
C ILE A 65 -2.14 -10.87 10.50
N ASN A 66 -2.70 -11.92 9.93
CA ASN A 66 -3.93 -12.53 10.41
C ASN A 66 -3.65 -13.79 11.22
N LEU A 67 -4.56 -14.05 12.15
CA LEU A 67 -4.68 -15.31 12.86
C LEU A 67 -5.47 -16.31 12.02
N LEU A 68 -4.93 -17.51 11.88
CA LEU A 68 -5.64 -18.73 11.50
C LEU A 68 -5.93 -19.53 12.78
N GLY A 69 -7.14 -19.38 13.31
CA GLY A 69 -7.51 -19.96 14.59
C GLY A 69 -8.60 -19.14 15.27
N TYR A 70 -8.76 -19.35 16.57
CA TYR A 70 -9.75 -18.64 17.37
C TYR A 70 -9.12 -17.46 18.11
N ALA A 71 -9.89 -16.39 18.27
CA ALA A 71 -9.53 -15.32 19.17
C ALA A 71 -9.34 -15.88 20.60
N SER A 72 -8.28 -15.45 21.27
CA SER A 72 -7.94 -15.86 22.63
C SER A 72 -8.09 -14.66 23.56
N PRO A 73 -8.56 -14.83 24.80
CA PRO A 73 -8.60 -13.74 25.79
C PRO A 73 -7.20 -13.34 26.31
N GLN A 74 -6.14 -13.98 25.80
CA GLN A 74 -4.75 -13.67 26.14
C GLN A 74 -4.04 -13.06 24.93
N ASP A 75 -3.12 -12.15 25.20
CA ASP A 75 -2.14 -11.66 24.23
C ASP A 75 -1.25 -12.82 23.75
N ARG A 76 -0.94 -12.85 22.45
CA ARG A 76 -0.02 -13.84 21.86
C ARG A 76 1.14 -13.16 21.15
N LYS A 77 2.30 -13.79 21.16
CA LYS A 77 3.51 -13.22 20.53
C LYS A 77 3.60 -13.56 19.06
N VAL A 78 3.92 -12.56 18.25
CA VAL A 78 4.17 -12.70 16.82
C VAL A 78 5.60 -12.27 16.56
N ARG A 79 6.35 -13.11 15.85
CA ARG A 79 7.74 -12.85 15.50
C ARG A 79 7.88 -12.66 14.00
N VAL A 80 8.51 -11.56 13.61
CA VAL A 80 8.79 -11.20 12.22
C VAL A 80 10.28 -10.90 12.13
N VAL A 81 10.94 -11.52 11.17
CA VAL A 81 12.38 -11.34 10.90
C VAL A 81 12.58 -10.85 9.48
N VAL A 82 13.73 -10.23 9.24
CA VAL A 82 14.18 -9.85 7.90
C VAL A 82 14.91 -11.04 7.30
N ASP A 83 14.58 -11.39 6.06
CA ASP A 83 15.36 -12.36 5.28
C ASP A 83 16.57 -11.63 4.67
N GLU A 84 17.72 -11.76 5.31
CA GLU A 84 18.97 -11.06 4.92
C GLU A 84 19.50 -11.51 3.54
N GLU A 85 19.10 -12.69 3.04
CA GLU A 85 19.53 -13.18 1.73
C GLU A 85 18.72 -12.57 0.59
N GLU A 86 17.43 -12.31 0.82
CA GLU A 86 16.49 -11.78 -0.18
C GLU A 86 16.28 -10.26 -0.06
N THR A 87 16.65 -9.65 1.06
CA THR A 87 16.52 -8.20 1.24
C THR A 87 17.60 -7.43 0.49
N THR A 88 17.17 -6.38 -0.22
CA THR A 88 18.06 -5.35 -0.78
C THR A 88 17.90 -4.01 -0.06
N ALA A 89 16.95 -3.92 0.87
CA ALA A 89 16.78 -2.79 1.76
C ALA A 89 17.89 -2.79 2.84
N LYS A 90 18.24 -1.62 3.35
CA LYS A 90 19.33 -1.44 4.32
C LYS A 90 18.74 -0.84 5.58
N GLU A 91 18.98 -1.48 6.72
CA GLU A 91 18.54 -0.97 8.02
C GLU A 91 19.14 0.43 8.27
N GLY A 92 18.36 1.33 8.86
CA GLY A 92 18.73 2.72 9.15
C GLY A 92 18.72 3.66 7.93
N VAL A 93 18.80 3.11 6.71
CA VAL A 93 18.78 3.86 5.45
C VAL A 93 17.42 3.78 4.76
N HIS A 94 16.87 2.57 4.59
CA HIS A 94 15.59 2.33 3.91
C HIS A 94 14.44 2.02 4.88
N TYR A 95 14.76 1.45 6.05
CA TYR A 95 13.77 1.10 7.06
C TYR A 95 14.36 1.12 8.47
N GLN A 96 13.50 1.22 9.48
CA GLN A 96 13.90 1.07 10.88
C GLN A 96 13.97 -0.40 11.27
N ALA A 97 14.98 -0.76 12.07
CA ALA A 97 15.10 -2.08 12.69
C ALA A 97 13.76 -2.56 13.29
N LEU A 98 13.41 -3.82 13.01
CA LEU A 98 12.20 -4.43 13.55
C LEU A 98 12.35 -4.71 15.04
N LYS A 99 11.22 -4.81 15.73
CA LYS A 99 11.20 -5.31 17.11
C LYS A 99 11.38 -6.82 17.08
N ASN A 100 12.01 -7.37 18.12
CA ASN A 100 12.15 -8.82 18.28
C ASN A 100 10.80 -9.54 18.28
N GLU A 101 9.77 -8.91 18.86
CA GLU A 101 8.42 -9.45 18.97
C GLU A 101 7.35 -8.35 18.88
N TYR A 102 6.20 -8.74 18.36
CA TYR A 102 4.97 -7.97 18.30
C TYR A 102 3.88 -8.71 19.07
N THR A 103 2.85 -7.99 19.47
CA THR A 103 1.74 -8.58 20.25
C THR A 103 0.50 -8.62 19.38
N LEU A 104 -0.06 -9.82 19.19
CA LEU A 104 -1.44 -10.02 18.75
C LEU A 104 -2.32 -9.83 20.00
N PRO A 105 -3.11 -8.74 20.10
CA PRO A 105 -3.88 -8.48 21.31
C PRO A 105 -4.91 -9.55 21.60
N ALA A 106 -5.25 -9.71 22.87
CA ALA A 106 -6.42 -10.48 23.31
C ALA A 106 -7.67 -10.09 22.50
N ASP A 107 -8.50 -11.09 22.23
CA ASP A 107 -9.73 -11.02 21.44
C ASP A 107 -9.55 -10.55 19.98
N SER A 108 -8.31 -10.34 19.52
CA SER A 108 -8.00 -9.98 18.14
C SER A 108 -7.71 -11.21 17.27
N VAL A 109 -8.06 -11.08 16.00
CA VAL A 109 -7.77 -12.04 14.92
C VAL A 109 -6.77 -11.49 13.90
N TYR A 110 -6.20 -10.31 14.15
CA TYR A 110 -5.13 -9.75 13.34
C TYR A 110 -4.30 -8.73 14.13
N LEU A 111 -3.11 -8.43 13.63
CA LEU A 111 -2.38 -7.21 13.98
C LEU A 111 -1.93 -6.47 12.72
N MET A 112 -1.66 -5.19 12.88
CA MET A 112 -0.96 -4.38 11.87
C MET A 112 0.48 -4.23 12.33
N LEU A 113 1.41 -4.90 11.64
CA LEU A 113 2.84 -4.72 11.82
C LEU A 113 3.22 -3.32 11.32
N PRO A 114 3.68 -2.39 12.18
CA PRO A 114 4.15 -1.09 11.74
C PRO A 114 5.59 -1.20 11.26
N VAL A 115 5.82 -0.98 9.96
CA VAL A 115 7.16 -0.90 9.36
C VAL A 115 7.44 0.56 9.05
N ILE A 116 8.44 1.15 9.71
CA ILE A 116 8.90 2.52 9.43
C ILE A 116 9.88 2.45 8.27
N VAL A 117 9.59 3.19 7.21
CA VAL A 117 10.39 3.27 5.98
C VAL A 117 10.93 4.68 5.79
N TYR A 118 12.07 4.80 5.12
CA TYR A 118 12.80 6.05 4.93
C TYR A 118 13.10 6.32 3.45
N ASN A 119 13.09 7.60 3.08
CA ASN A 119 13.52 8.12 1.78
C ASN A 119 14.89 8.81 1.90
N LYS A 120 15.91 8.11 2.43
CA LYS A 120 17.25 8.67 2.64
C LYS A 120 18.27 8.29 1.55
N ASP A 121 17.93 7.37 0.68
CA ASP A 121 18.78 6.91 -0.43
C ASP A 121 18.22 7.48 -1.74
N GLU A 122 18.94 8.44 -2.33
CA GLU A 122 18.58 9.08 -3.61
C GLU A 122 18.41 8.06 -4.76
N THR A 123 19.04 6.89 -4.67
CA THR A 123 18.85 5.86 -5.70
C THR A 123 17.42 5.35 -5.77
N LEU A 124 16.61 5.53 -4.72
CA LEU A 124 15.17 5.18 -4.72
C LEU A 124 14.37 5.92 -5.79
N GLU A 125 14.88 7.05 -6.30
CA GLU A 125 14.27 7.75 -7.43
C GLU A 125 14.34 6.98 -8.74
N ASN A 126 15.26 6.02 -8.83
CA ASN A 126 15.59 5.29 -10.05
C ASN A 126 15.38 3.77 -9.92
N ARG A 127 15.17 3.26 -8.70
CA ARG A 127 14.96 1.82 -8.45
C ARG A 127 14.09 1.59 -7.22
N SER A 128 13.51 0.40 -7.14
CA SER A 128 12.95 -0.12 -5.89
C SER A 128 13.99 -0.92 -5.11
N VAL A 129 13.95 -0.82 -3.79
CA VAL A 129 14.55 -1.79 -2.88
C VAL A 129 13.48 -2.69 -2.30
N THR A 130 13.89 -3.87 -1.84
CA THR A 130 13.00 -4.91 -1.28
C THR A 130 13.37 -5.16 0.17
N LEU A 131 12.44 -4.93 1.08
CA LEU A 131 12.50 -5.46 2.44
C LEU A 131 11.73 -6.79 2.47
N ASP A 132 12.44 -7.91 2.57
CA ASP A 132 11.82 -9.24 2.65
C ASP A 132 11.60 -9.62 4.11
N LEU A 133 10.35 -9.93 4.45
CA LEU A 133 9.91 -10.21 5.81
C LEU A 133 9.37 -11.62 5.91
N GLN A 134 9.76 -12.33 6.96
CA GLN A 134 9.34 -13.70 7.23
C GLN A 134 8.76 -13.83 8.64
N LEU A 135 7.69 -14.61 8.76
CA LEU A 135 7.15 -15.05 10.06
C LEU A 135 7.98 -16.20 10.61
N GLU A 136 8.20 -16.18 11.93
CA GLU A 136 8.75 -17.31 12.67
C GLU A 136 7.71 -17.90 13.63
N GLU A 137 7.82 -19.20 13.89
CA GLU A 137 7.01 -19.86 14.92
C GLU A 137 7.35 -19.30 16.31
N THR A 138 6.34 -19.26 17.17
CA THR A 138 6.45 -18.90 18.57
C THR A 138 5.82 -19.98 19.44
N GLU A 139 5.91 -19.86 20.76
CA GLU A 139 5.23 -20.79 21.68
C GLU A 139 3.71 -20.80 21.49
N ASP A 140 3.13 -19.64 21.11
CA ASP A 140 1.68 -19.44 20.98
C ASP A 140 1.15 -19.69 19.57
N LEU A 141 1.98 -19.45 18.54
CA LEU A 141 1.53 -19.33 17.14
C LEU A 141 2.47 -20.05 16.18
N GLN A 142 1.91 -20.96 15.38
CA GLN A 142 2.58 -21.65 14.27
C GLN A 142 2.53 -20.83 12.97
N LEU A 143 3.17 -21.32 11.91
CA LEU A 143 3.07 -20.74 10.57
C LEU A 143 1.84 -21.25 9.82
N GLY A 144 0.96 -20.32 9.44
CA GLY A 144 -0.22 -20.58 8.64
C GLY A 144 0.07 -20.37 7.16
N ILE A 145 -0.64 -21.10 6.28
CA ILE A 145 -0.65 -20.94 4.82
C ILE A 145 0.77 -20.76 4.23
N ALA A 146 1.40 -21.86 3.83
CA ALA A 146 2.79 -21.88 3.36
C ALA A 146 3.19 -20.78 2.36
N GLY A 147 2.28 -20.33 1.48
CA GLY A 147 2.52 -19.24 0.52
C GLY A 147 2.35 -17.81 1.06
N ARG A 148 2.10 -17.64 2.37
CA ARG A 148 1.84 -16.35 3.04
C ARG A 148 2.63 -16.20 4.34
N THR A 149 3.68 -16.99 4.50
CA THR A 149 4.63 -16.87 5.62
C THR A 149 5.72 -15.82 5.37
N LYS A 150 5.84 -15.36 4.11
CA LYS A 150 6.73 -14.28 3.68
C LYS A 150 5.94 -13.14 3.02
N VAL A 151 6.47 -11.92 3.09
CA VAL A 151 5.98 -10.76 2.36
C VAL A 151 7.11 -9.81 2.02
N ARG A 152 7.06 -9.24 0.82
CA ARG A 152 8.02 -8.25 0.31
C ARG A 152 7.45 -6.86 0.42
N LEU A 153 8.15 -5.93 1.05
CA LEU A 153 7.83 -4.51 0.98
C LEU A 153 8.79 -3.84 -0.01
N LEU A 154 8.25 -3.46 -1.17
CA LEU A 154 8.96 -2.72 -2.20
C LEU A 154 8.91 -1.23 -1.87
N ILE A 155 10.07 -0.64 -1.58
CA ILE A 155 10.22 0.77 -1.20
C ILE A 155 10.90 1.50 -2.37
N ASN A 156 10.33 2.61 -2.82
CA ASN A 156 10.90 3.44 -3.88
C ASN A 156 10.46 4.92 -3.75
N ASN A 157 11.05 5.78 -4.57
CA ASN A 157 10.66 7.16 -4.76
C ASN A 157 10.59 7.49 -6.26
N MET A 158 10.15 6.52 -7.08
CA MET A 158 10.17 6.70 -8.54
C MET A 158 9.01 7.58 -8.97
N LEU A 159 9.31 8.79 -9.47
CA LEU A 159 8.36 9.69 -10.09
C LEU A 159 8.65 9.75 -11.58
N LYS A 160 7.72 9.22 -12.38
CA LYS A 160 7.92 9.09 -13.82
C LYS A 160 7.40 10.34 -14.51
N LYS A 161 8.27 11.00 -15.29
CA LYS A 161 7.87 12.07 -16.21
C LYS A 161 6.76 11.57 -17.16
N PRO A 162 5.58 12.23 -17.23
CA PRO A 162 4.56 11.91 -18.22
C PRO A 162 5.13 12.00 -19.64
N THR A 163 4.86 10.98 -20.46
CA THR A 163 5.44 10.85 -21.83
C THR A 163 5.04 12.01 -22.75
N TYR A 164 3.87 12.60 -22.49
CA TYR A 164 3.29 13.71 -23.22
C TYR A 164 3.65 15.08 -22.64
N TRP A 165 4.57 15.18 -21.67
CA TRP A 165 4.94 16.45 -21.05
C TRP A 165 5.33 17.51 -22.08
N GLU A 166 6.28 17.17 -22.97
CA GLU A 166 6.76 18.10 -23.99
C GLU A 166 5.69 18.46 -25.03
N GLN A 167 4.67 17.60 -25.17
CA GLN A 167 3.63 17.74 -26.19
C GLN A 167 2.40 18.51 -25.70
N ALA A 168 2.15 18.53 -24.38
CA ALA A 168 0.97 19.16 -23.81
C ALA A 168 1.25 19.89 -22.48
N LEU A 169 1.70 19.19 -21.43
CA LEU A 169 1.82 19.78 -20.09
C LEU A 169 2.79 20.97 -20.04
N LYS A 170 3.84 20.97 -20.87
CA LYS A 170 4.81 22.06 -20.95
C LYS A 170 4.19 23.41 -21.28
N TYR A 171 3.05 23.45 -21.97
CA TYR A 171 2.37 24.71 -22.28
C TYR A 171 1.69 25.34 -21.06
N SER A 172 1.32 24.53 -20.06
CA SER A 172 0.68 25.00 -18.83
C SER A 172 1.61 24.98 -17.61
N PHE A 173 2.68 24.18 -17.63
CA PHE A 173 3.58 23.95 -16.50
C PHE A 173 5.05 24.28 -16.80
N GLY A 174 5.37 24.70 -18.03
CA GLY A 174 6.73 25.02 -18.46
C GLY A 174 7.66 23.79 -18.53
N VAL A 175 8.97 24.05 -18.44
CA VAL A 175 10.00 23.01 -18.52
C VAL A 175 9.84 22.02 -17.37
N TYR A 176 9.92 20.71 -17.67
CA TYR A 176 9.87 19.66 -16.66
C TYR A 176 11.11 19.70 -15.77
N SER A 177 10.88 19.57 -14.47
CA SER A 177 11.85 19.02 -13.53
C SER A 177 11.12 18.10 -12.57
N ARG A 178 11.83 17.17 -11.94
CA ARG A 178 11.24 16.26 -10.95
C ARG A 178 10.69 17.05 -9.76
N THR A 179 11.46 18.01 -9.23
CA THR A 179 11.02 18.86 -8.12
C THR A 179 9.74 19.62 -8.45
N LYS A 180 9.61 20.12 -9.69
CA LYS A 180 8.37 20.77 -10.15
C LYS A 180 7.19 19.81 -10.10
N HIS A 181 7.36 18.59 -10.61
CA HIS A 181 6.31 17.58 -10.61
C HIS A 181 5.88 17.24 -9.18
N GLU A 182 6.82 17.03 -8.26
CA GLU A 182 6.52 16.79 -6.84
C GLU A 182 5.75 17.95 -6.20
N LEU A 183 6.15 19.20 -6.46
CA LEU A 183 5.44 20.39 -5.97
C LEU A 183 4.03 20.50 -6.55
N CYS A 184 3.83 20.15 -7.83
CA CYS A 184 2.49 20.09 -8.42
C CYS A 184 1.61 19.09 -7.68
N ILE A 185 2.10 17.87 -7.42
CA ILE A 185 1.34 16.86 -6.68
C ILE A 185 1.00 17.35 -5.28
N LEU A 186 1.99 17.90 -4.57
CA LEU A 186 1.85 18.34 -3.19
C LEU A 186 0.85 19.50 -3.05
N LEU A 187 0.93 20.50 -3.93
CA LEU A 187 0.15 21.72 -3.82
C LEU A 187 -1.23 21.61 -4.48
N LEU A 188 -1.36 20.84 -5.57
CA LEU A 188 -2.65 20.62 -6.26
C LEU A 188 -3.45 19.49 -5.61
N GLY A 189 -2.79 18.56 -4.92
CA GLY A 189 -3.41 17.42 -4.26
C GLY A 189 -3.74 16.25 -5.20
N PHE A 190 -3.27 16.27 -6.44
CA PHE A 190 -3.43 15.19 -7.42
C PHE A 190 -2.23 15.15 -8.38
N ASP A 191 -2.02 13.98 -9.00
CA ASP A 191 -0.96 13.77 -10.00
C ASP A 191 -1.49 13.96 -11.43
N PHE A 192 -0.58 14.18 -12.38
CA PHE A 192 -0.88 14.19 -13.80
C PHE A 192 -1.32 12.79 -14.27
N PRO A 193 -2.22 12.69 -15.27
CA PRO A 193 -2.60 11.42 -15.84
C PRO A 193 -1.38 10.65 -16.35
N GLU A 194 -1.34 9.33 -16.13
CA GLU A 194 -0.21 8.53 -16.60
C GLU A 194 -0.16 8.45 -18.14
N ASP A 195 -1.34 8.34 -18.76
CA ASP A 195 -1.52 8.25 -20.21
C ASP A 195 -2.13 9.53 -20.79
N VAL A 196 -1.72 9.88 -22.01
CA VAL A 196 -2.23 11.04 -22.74
C VAL A 196 -3.73 10.94 -23.04
N ASN A 197 -4.27 9.72 -23.15
CA ASN A 197 -5.70 9.50 -23.39
C ASN A 197 -6.58 9.94 -22.20
N ASP A 198 -5.99 9.95 -21.00
CA ASP A 198 -6.65 10.44 -19.78
C ASP A 198 -6.41 11.94 -19.56
N TYR A 199 -5.55 12.55 -20.39
CA TYR A 199 -5.31 14.00 -20.41
C TYR A 199 -6.28 14.68 -21.39
N ASP A 200 -7.37 15.23 -20.85
CA ASP A 200 -8.25 16.11 -21.62
C ASP A 200 -7.67 17.52 -21.67
N VAL A 201 -7.09 17.88 -22.83
CA VAL A 201 -6.52 19.22 -23.08
C VAL A 201 -7.57 20.33 -23.02
N THR A 202 -8.86 20.00 -23.14
CA THR A 202 -9.95 20.97 -23.03
C THR A 202 -10.41 21.18 -21.59
N ASP A 203 -9.95 20.35 -20.65
CA ASP A 203 -10.26 20.51 -19.24
C ASP A 203 -9.55 21.77 -18.70
N PRO A 204 -10.29 22.79 -18.24
CA PRO A 204 -9.71 24.02 -17.72
C PRO A 204 -8.85 23.79 -16.47
N ILE A 205 -8.93 22.62 -15.83
CA ILE A 205 -8.11 22.29 -14.66
C ILE A 205 -6.61 22.48 -14.93
N TRP A 206 -6.13 22.18 -16.14
CA TRP A 206 -4.71 22.25 -16.46
C TRP A 206 -4.20 23.68 -16.62
N GLU A 207 -5.00 24.55 -17.22
CA GLU A 207 -4.67 25.98 -17.35
C GLU A 207 -4.72 26.66 -15.97
N VAL A 208 -5.76 26.38 -15.18
CA VAL A 208 -5.92 26.94 -13.83
C VAL A 208 -4.81 26.46 -12.90
N SER A 209 -4.50 25.16 -12.92
CA SER A 209 -3.42 24.58 -12.12
C SER A 209 -2.05 25.09 -12.55
N GLY A 210 -1.85 25.24 -13.86
CA GLY A 210 -0.64 25.84 -14.42
C GLY A 210 -0.43 27.28 -13.92
N MET A 211 -1.47 28.12 -14.03
CA MET A 211 -1.42 29.50 -13.53
C MET A 211 -1.17 29.56 -12.02
N TYR A 212 -1.85 28.70 -11.25
CA TYR A 212 -1.64 28.61 -9.80
C TYR A 212 -0.18 28.26 -9.46
N MET A 213 0.40 27.28 -10.16
CA MET A 213 1.79 26.89 -9.96
C MET A 213 2.77 27.99 -10.41
N SER A 214 2.49 28.70 -11.51
CA SER A 214 3.32 29.83 -11.95
C SER A 214 3.38 30.93 -10.88
N ASN A 215 2.22 31.31 -10.33
CA ASN A 215 2.14 32.28 -9.22
C ASN A 215 2.92 31.80 -7.99
N TYR A 216 2.81 30.52 -7.63
CA TYR A 216 3.58 29.96 -6.53
C TYR A 216 5.09 30.11 -6.74
N PHE A 217 5.60 29.81 -7.94
CA PHE A 217 7.02 29.96 -8.24
C PHE A 217 7.47 31.43 -8.28
N GLU A 218 6.60 32.35 -8.68
CA GLU A 218 6.87 33.79 -8.62
C GLU A 218 6.95 34.30 -7.17
N GLU A 219 6.00 33.92 -6.32
CA GLU A 219 5.94 34.32 -4.92
C GLU A 219 7.10 33.75 -4.08
N ASN A 220 7.64 32.58 -4.48
CA ASN A 220 8.71 31.88 -3.78
C ASN A 220 10.07 31.97 -4.49
N TYR A 221 10.23 32.91 -5.42
CA TYR A 221 11.42 33.00 -6.26
C TYR A 221 12.70 33.35 -5.48
N PRO A 222 13.85 32.69 -5.74
CA PRO A 222 14.02 31.55 -6.63
C PRO A 222 13.68 30.22 -5.96
N VAL A 223 13.01 29.35 -6.72
CA VAL A 223 12.86 27.92 -6.39
C VAL A 223 13.81 27.13 -7.29
N TYR A 224 14.56 26.19 -6.71
CA TYR A 224 15.53 25.36 -7.43
C TYR A 224 14.98 23.95 -7.68
N ASP A 225 15.39 23.35 -8.79
CA ASP A 225 15.12 21.95 -9.12
C ASP A 225 16.19 20.99 -8.59
N GLU A 226 16.01 19.70 -8.84
CA GLU A 226 16.91 18.62 -8.40
C GLU A 226 18.33 18.71 -8.99
N ASN A 227 18.58 19.59 -9.96
CA ASN A 227 19.87 19.81 -10.60
C ASN A 227 20.42 21.23 -10.35
N ASP A 228 19.93 21.91 -9.30
CA ASP A 228 20.28 23.30 -8.95
C ASP A 228 19.92 24.35 -10.02
N ASN A 229 19.04 24.04 -10.97
CA ASN A 229 18.52 25.02 -11.92
C ASN A 229 17.33 25.77 -11.33
N ILE A 230 17.18 27.04 -11.72
CA ILE A 230 16.01 27.84 -11.32
C ILE A 230 14.76 27.32 -12.07
N ILE A 231 13.69 27.08 -11.32
CA ILE A 231 12.36 26.84 -11.88
C ILE A 231 11.74 28.21 -12.19
N GLU A 232 11.78 28.60 -13.47
CA GLU A 232 11.21 29.87 -13.91
C GLU A 232 9.68 29.84 -13.87
N PRO A 233 9.02 30.89 -13.34
CA PRO A 233 7.62 31.18 -13.60
C PRO A 233 7.38 31.39 -15.11
N TRP A 234 6.14 31.23 -15.55
CA TRP A 234 5.74 31.34 -16.97
C TRP A 234 4.47 32.16 -17.18
#